data_AF-A0A1T0AVG7-F1
#
_entry.id   AF-A0A1T0AVG7-F1
#
_cell.length_a   1.000
_cell.length_b   1.000
_cell.length_c   1.000
_cell.angle_alpha   90.00
_cell.angle_beta   90.00
_cell.angle_gamma   90.00
#
_symmetry.space_group_name_H-M   'P 1'
#
loop_
_entity.id
_entity.type
_entity.pdbx_description
1 polymer ?
#
loop_
_entity_poly.entity_id
_entity_poly.type
_entity_poly.pdbx_seq_one_letter_code
_entity_poly.pdbx_strand_id
1 'polypeptide(L)'
;MANLNEQWESGLLGRDEAFVARSNSASQNSIDDMLALQAISIRLPKALIQDLKDIAQLNGLGYQPLIKQILNRFVDAEKRMLANEAIQEKQNKLSNKKVA
;
A
#
# COMPACT_ATOMS: atom_id res chain seq x y z
N MET A 1 -9.15 -3.77 42.75
CA MET A 1 -8.57 -3.87 41.39
C MET A 1 -9.48 -3.27 40.30
N ALA A 2 -10.81 -3.22 40.44
CA ALA A 2 -11.72 -2.67 39.42
C ALA A 2 -11.54 -1.15 39.14
N ASN A 3 -11.16 -0.38 40.16
CA ASN A 3 -11.14 1.07 40.10
C ASN A 3 -10.05 1.68 39.18
N LEU A 4 -8.93 0.99 38.97
CA LEU A 4 -7.83 1.51 38.14
C LEU A 4 -8.15 1.44 36.64
N ASN A 5 -8.77 0.35 36.20
CA ASN A 5 -9.20 0.19 34.81
C ASN A 5 -10.30 1.21 34.46
N GLU A 6 -11.28 1.41 35.34
CA GLU A 6 -12.34 2.41 35.11
C GLU A 6 -11.80 3.84 35.04
N GLN A 7 -10.78 4.18 35.84
CA GLN A 7 -10.12 5.48 35.79
C GLN A 7 -9.28 5.69 34.53
N TRP A 8 -8.70 4.62 33.98
CA TRP A 8 -8.01 4.66 32.69
C TRP A 8 -8.99 4.80 31.52
N GLU A 9 -10.05 4.00 31.49
CA GLU A 9 -11.08 4.03 30.43
C GLU A 9 -11.89 5.34 30.44
N SER A 10 -12.18 5.90 31.62
CA SER A 10 -12.80 7.23 31.73
C SER A 10 -11.84 8.37 31.34
N GLY A 11 -10.54 8.07 31.20
CA GLY A 11 -9.53 9.05 30.83
C GLY A 11 -9.12 10.00 31.95
N LEU A 12 -9.54 9.72 33.19
CA LEU A 12 -9.09 10.44 34.38
C LEU A 12 -7.56 10.33 34.54
N LEU A 13 -7.01 9.19 34.15
CA LEU A 13 -5.57 8.94 34.09
C LEU A 13 -5.08 9.07 32.63
N GLY A 14 -4.04 9.88 32.41
CA GLY A 14 -3.32 9.96 31.13
C GLY A 14 -3.83 10.96 30.10
N ARG A 15 -4.97 11.64 30.32
CA ARG A 15 -5.48 12.71 29.43
C ARG A 15 -5.24 14.13 29.96
N ASP A 16 -4.50 14.25 31.06
CA ASP A 16 -4.13 15.55 31.62
C ASP A 16 -3.11 16.24 30.69
N GLU A 17 -3.46 17.46 30.27
CA GLU A 17 -2.68 18.30 29.36
C GLU A 17 -1.26 18.57 29.90
N ALA A 18 -1.06 18.54 31.22
CA ALA A 18 0.26 18.68 31.84
C ALA A 18 1.25 17.58 31.44
N PHE A 19 0.76 16.41 31.01
CA PHE A 19 1.58 15.27 30.56
C PHE A 19 1.56 15.08 29.04
N VAL A 20 0.90 15.98 28.30
CA VAL A 20 0.86 15.95 26.83
C VAL A 20 2.06 16.72 26.27
N ALA A 21 2.86 16.06 25.44
CA ALA A 21 3.92 16.71 24.66
C ALA A 21 3.79 16.34 23.18
N ARG A 22 4.00 17.31 22.28
CA ARG A 22 4.13 16.99 20.85
C ARG A 22 5.37 16.13 20.66
N SER A 23 5.22 15.00 19.97
CA SER A 23 6.38 14.17 19.63
C SER A 23 7.30 14.96 18.69
N ASN A 24 8.56 15.14 19.08
CA ASN A 24 9.54 15.85 18.27
C ASN A 24 10.06 15.03 17.08
N SER A 25 9.88 13.70 17.09
CA SER A 25 10.71 12.77 16.29
C SER A 25 9.96 11.90 15.26
N ALA A 26 8.65 11.72 15.39
CA ALA A 26 7.88 10.95 14.41
C ALA A 26 7.21 11.90 13.41
N SER A 27 8.01 12.46 12.50
CA SER A 27 7.44 13.13 11.34
C SER A 27 6.77 12.10 10.43
N GLN A 28 5.68 12.48 9.75
CA GLN A 28 5.01 11.61 8.78
C GLN A 28 6.00 11.03 7.76
N ASN A 29 6.99 11.83 7.34
CA ASN A 29 8.05 11.41 6.43
C ASN A 29 8.93 10.29 7.03
N SER A 30 9.29 10.37 8.32
CA SER A 30 10.06 9.29 8.97
C SER A 30 9.28 7.99 9.02
N ILE A 31 7.95 8.04 9.17
CA ILE A 31 7.10 6.85 9.17
C ILE A 31 7.01 6.29 7.75
N ASP A 32 6.81 7.16 6.76
CA ASP A 32 6.75 6.76 5.35
C ASP A 32 8.07 6.12 4.91
N ASP A 33 9.23 6.69 5.28
CA ASP A 33 10.56 6.12 5.01
C ASP A 33 10.76 4.75 5.67
N MET A 34 10.37 4.60 6.94
CA MET A 34 10.43 3.31 7.64
C MET A 34 9.56 2.23 6.97
N LEU A 35 8.45 2.64 6.35
CA LEU A 35 7.53 1.75 5.64
C LEU A 35 7.84 1.64 4.14
N ALA A 36 8.90 2.29 3.65
CA ALA A 36 9.25 2.43 2.24
C ALA A 36 8.06 2.92 1.38
N LEU A 37 7.26 3.83 1.93
CA LEU A 37 6.12 4.44 1.25
C LEU A 37 6.53 5.78 0.64
N GLN A 38 6.04 6.02 -0.57
CA GLN A 38 6.19 7.31 -1.23
C GLN A 38 4.81 7.85 -1.59
N ALA A 39 4.52 9.07 -1.11
CA ALA A 39 3.31 9.77 -1.51
C ALA A 39 3.40 10.14 -3.00
N ILE A 40 2.43 9.68 -3.78
CA ILE A 40 2.29 10.04 -5.20
C ILE A 40 1.09 10.97 -5.38
N SER A 41 1.29 12.04 -6.15
CA SER A 41 0.21 12.93 -6.57
C SER A 41 -0.08 12.67 -8.04
N ILE A 42 -1.20 12.00 -8.32
CA ILE A 42 -1.66 11.68 -9.68
C ILE A 42 -3.02 12.33 -9.93
N ARG A 43 -3.23 12.85 -11.15
CA ARG A 43 -4.53 13.37 -11.58
C ARG A 43 -5.26 12.26 -12.33
N LEU A 44 -6.48 11.94 -11.90
CA LEU A 44 -7.35 10.95 -12.53
C LEU A 44 -8.70 11.59 -12.92
N PRO A 45 -9.38 11.08 -13.97
CA PRO A 45 -10.74 11.50 -14.29
C PRO A 45 -11.68 11.30 -13.10
N LYS A 46 -12.57 12.26 -12.84
CA LYS A 46 -13.50 12.20 -11.69
C LYS A 46 -14.41 10.97 -11.73
N ALA A 47 -14.91 10.61 -12.91
CA ALA A 47 -15.74 9.42 -13.09
C ALA A 47 -15.01 8.14 -12.67
N LEU A 48 -13.76 7.98 -13.12
CA LEU A 48 -12.93 6.83 -12.76
C LEU A 48 -12.71 6.72 -11.24
N ILE A 49 -12.48 7.84 -10.56
CA ILE A 49 -12.32 7.85 -9.09
C ILE A 49 -13.60 7.35 -8.41
N GLN A 50 -14.77 7.76 -8.93
CA GLN A 50 -16.04 7.34 -8.37
C GLN A 50 -16.27 5.85 -8.60
N ASP A 51 -16.08 5.37 -9.83
CA ASP A 51 -16.22 3.95 -10.16
C ASP A 51 -15.33 3.06 -9.28
N LEU A 52 -14.08 3.48 -9.04
CA LEU A 52 -13.15 2.75 -8.19
C LEU A 52 -13.57 2.76 -6.72
N LYS A 53 -14.19 3.84 -6.23
CA LYS A 53 -14.74 3.88 -4.86
C LYS A 53 -15.93 2.93 -4.74
N ASP A 54 -16.81 2.91 -5.73
CA ASP A 54 -18.00 2.06 -5.73
C ASP A 54 -17.60 0.58 -5.78
N ILE A 55 -16.63 0.24 -6.64
CA ILE A 55 -16.03 -1.11 -6.69
C ILE A 55 -15.38 -1.46 -5.34
N ALA A 56 -14.65 -0.55 -4.72
CA ALA A 56 -14.02 -0.80 -3.43
C ALA A 56 -15.07 -1.13 -2.35
N GLN A 57 -16.15 -0.35 -2.28
CA GLN A 57 -17.26 -0.59 -1.35
C GLN A 57 -17.91 -1.96 -1.56
N LEU A 58 -18.18 -2.34 -2.81
CA LEU A 58 -18.75 -3.65 -3.13
C LEU A 58 -17.87 -4.82 -2.67
N ASN A 59 -16.54 -4.63 -2.69
CA ASN A 59 -15.57 -5.63 -2.23
C ASN A 59 -15.24 -5.53 -0.73
N GLY A 60 -15.90 -4.63 0.02
CA GLY A 60 -15.61 -4.39 1.43
C GLY A 60 -14.22 -3.80 1.68
N LEU A 61 -13.63 -3.15 0.68
CA LEU A 61 -12.30 -2.55 0.73
C LEU A 61 -12.39 -1.02 0.69
N GLY A 62 -11.37 -0.34 1.21
CA GLY A 62 -11.19 1.09 0.96
C GLY A 62 -10.65 1.36 -0.45
N TYR A 63 -10.88 2.57 -0.96
CA TYR A 63 -10.34 3.02 -2.25
C TYR A 63 -8.81 2.91 -2.32
N GLN A 64 -8.11 3.38 -1.29
CA GLN A 64 -6.64 3.33 -1.24
C GLN A 64 -6.10 1.88 -1.26
N PRO A 65 -6.60 0.94 -0.43
CA PRO A 65 -6.26 -0.49 -0.54
C PRO A 65 -6.48 -1.06 -1.94
N LEU A 66 -7.63 -0.77 -2.57
CA LEU A 66 -7.95 -1.26 -3.90
C LEU A 66 -6.95 -0.75 -4.95
N ILE A 67 -6.63 0.55 -4.96
CA ILE A 67 -5.67 1.13 -5.90
C ILE A 67 -4.29 0.48 -5.75
N LYS A 68 -3.82 0.27 -4.51
CA LYS A 68 -2.53 -0.40 -4.27
C LYS A 68 -2.52 -1.82 -4.87
N GLN A 69 -3.60 -2.58 -4.68
CA GLN A 69 -3.72 -3.92 -5.25
C GLN A 69 -3.74 -3.91 -6.78
N ILE A 70 -4.47 -2.98 -7.40
CA ILE A 70 -4.54 -2.86 -8.87
C ILE A 70 -3.15 -2.57 -9.43
N LEU A 71 -2.43 -1.61 -8.87
CA LEU A 71 -1.08 -1.25 -9.33
C LEU A 71 -0.09 -2.41 -9.18
N ASN A 72 -0.12 -3.10 -8.03
CA ASN A 72 0.74 -4.28 -7.82
C ASN A 72 0.42 -5.39 -8.81
N ARG A 73 -0.87 -5.71 -9.00
CA ARG A 73 -1.31 -6.75 -9.93
C ARG A 73 -0.90 -6.44 -11.37
N PHE A 74 -0.98 -5.17 -11.77
CA PHE A 74 -0.54 -4.71 -13.08
C PHE A 74 0.97 -4.93 -13.26
N VAL A 75 1.78 -4.45 -12.32
CA VAL A 75 3.25 -4.61 -12.37
C VAL A 75 3.66 -6.08 -12.38
N ASP A 76 3.01 -6.92 -11.59
CA ASP A 76 3.29 -8.36 -11.54
C ASP A 76 2.96 -9.06 -12.86
N ALA A 77 1.86 -8.67 -13.51
CA ALA A 77 1.48 -9.19 -14.82
C ALA A 77 2.51 -8.81 -15.89
N GLU A 78 2.91 -7.54 -15.95
CA GLU A 78 3.91 -7.04 -16.91
C GLU A 78 5.27 -7.71 -16.72
N LYS A 79 5.72 -7.87 -15.47
CA LYS A 79 6.98 -8.59 -15.16
C LYS A 79 6.94 -10.04 -15.63
N ARG A 80 5.82 -10.73 -15.44
CA ARG A 80 5.65 -12.11 -15.90
C ARG A 80 5.68 -12.20 -17.43
N MET A 81 5.04 -11.28 -18.12
CA MET A 81 5.05 -11.21 -19.58
C MET A 81 6.48 -11.06 -20.11
N LEU A 82 7.21 -10.05 -19.62
CA LEU A 82 8.61 -9.81 -20.00
C LEU A 82 9.53 -10.99 -19.68
N ALA A 83 9.34 -11.65 -18.53
CA ALA A 83 10.11 -12.84 -18.18
C ALA A 83 9.85 -14.00 -19.14
N ASN A 84 8.59 -14.23 -19.53
CA ASN A 84 8.23 -15.28 -20.47
C ASN A 84 8.82 -15.02 -21.86
N GLU A 85 8.77 -13.78 -22.35
CA GLU A 85 9.40 -13.38 -23.61
C GLU A 85 10.91 -13.63 -23.58
N ALA A 86 11.60 -13.21 -22.53
CA ALA A 86 13.04 -13.43 -22.37
C ALA A 86 13.41 -14.93 -22.32
N ILE A 87 12.57 -15.76 -21.70
CA ILE A 87 12.74 -17.23 -21.68
C ILE A 87 12.56 -17.79 -23.09
N GLN A 88 11.52 -17.38 -23.80
CA GLN A 88 11.23 -17.85 -25.14
C GLN A 88 12.32 -17.46 -26.14
N GLU A 89 12.85 -16.24 -26.06
CA GLU A 89 13.99 -15.82 -26.88
C GLU A 89 15.24 -16.65 -26.61
N LYS A 90 15.54 -16.93 -25.34
CA LYS A 90 16.68 -17.79 -24.97
C LYS A 90 16.48 -19.20 -25.51
N GLN A 91 15.29 -19.77 -25.36
CA GLN A 91 14.98 -21.11 -25.89
C GLN A 91 15.10 -21.16 -27.41
N ASN A 92 14.59 -20.15 -28.13
CA ASN A 92 14.72 -20.05 -29.58
C ASN A 92 16.19 -19.97 -30.01
N LYS A 93 17.02 -19.16 -29.32
CA LYS A 93 18.46 -19.07 -29.59
C LYS A 93 19.19 -20.40 -29.32
N LEU A 94 18.84 -21.10 -28.24
CA LEU A 94 19.40 -22.42 -27.89
C LEU A 94 19.00 -23.50 -28.89
N SER A 95 17.74 -23.53 -29.33
CA SER A 95 17.26 -24.47 -30.34
C SER A 95 17.89 -24.20 -31.71
N ASN A 96 18.00 -22.94 -32.13
CA ASN A 96 18.61 -22.59 -33.40
C ASN A 96 20.12 -22.91 -33.45
N LYS A 97 20.81 -22.84 -32.30
CA LYS A 97 22.22 -23.24 -32.17
C LYS A 97 22.45 -24.76 -32.13
N LYS A 98 21.41 -25.57 -31.89
CA LYS A 98 21.50 -27.05 -31.95
C LYS A 98 21.25 -27.62 -33.34
N VAL A 99 20.67 -26.83 -34.24
CA VAL A 99 20.31 -27.23 -35.62
C VAL A 99 21.37 -26.79 -36.64
N ALA A 100 22.24 -25.85 -36.26
CA ALA A 100 23.46 -25.46 -37.01
C ALA A 100 24.69 -26.21 -36.47
#